data_AF-I2HAG2-F1
#
_entry.id   AF-I2HAG2-F1
#
_cell.length_a   1.000
_cell.length_b   1.000
_cell.length_c   1.000
_cell.angle_alpha   90.00
_cell.angle_beta   90.00
_cell.angle_gamma   90.00
#
_symmetry.space_group_name_H-M   'P 1'
#
loop_
_entity.id
_entity.type
_entity.pdbx_description
1 polymer ?
#
loop_
_entity_poly.entity_id
_entity_poly.type
_entity_poly.pdbx_seq_one_letter_code
_entity_poly.pdbx_strand_id
1 'polypeptide(L)'
;MNSEGDYVSVFHHVLLTMLEQFQPELILISAGFDSGYYDVMMEFGQGVKANGYGHMACLLNQICPGKILAILEGGYHPYNYTESASMMVRGLLNLPIPRLDIPERISGALLETTWNILNHHSEWYPKLGERLKLLEHQQKELGLPQFAFDQTMFLGEKMRKMYDDMKKHRIVRTREWFPEMSDDQVAVCKQKIDEYIQEYEFTSEHPTPSESQLVAQCVWDEAARSDAFLQAIPFATALVQEFNAFVEGKRENMMICDRELCTEAVKSGVLEAHTPITRPE
;
A
#
# COMPACT_ATOMS: atom_id res chain seq x y z
N MET A 1 -0.42 0.08 -10.38
CA MET A 1 -1.05 -0.40 -9.12
C MET A 1 -0.26 -1.58 -8.63
N ASN A 2 -0.01 -1.66 -7.34
CA ASN A 2 0.65 -2.80 -6.72
C ASN A 2 -0.36 -3.96 -6.62
N SER A 3 -0.01 -5.11 -7.17
CA SER A 3 -0.83 -6.34 -7.18
C SER A 3 -0.66 -7.17 -5.90
N GLU A 4 -1.55 -8.13 -5.67
CA GLU A 4 -1.38 -9.12 -4.61
C GLU A 4 -0.06 -9.89 -4.69
N GLY A 5 0.44 -10.16 -5.90
CA GLY A 5 1.73 -10.83 -6.10
C GLY A 5 2.91 -9.96 -5.70
N ASP A 6 2.83 -8.65 -5.94
CA ASP A 6 3.85 -7.70 -5.46
C ASP A 6 3.90 -7.71 -3.92
N TYR A 7 2.75 -7.70 -3.26
CA TYR A 7 2.67 -7.75 -1.80
C TYR A 7 3.24 -9.05 -1.24
N VAL A 8 2.93 -10.20 -1.84
CA VAL A 8 3.51 -11.50 -1.45
C VAL A 8 5.04 -11.48 -1.59
N SER A 9 5.58 -10.96 -2.70
CA SER A 9 7.03 -10.81 -2.86
C SER A 9 7.65 -9.92 -1.79
N VAL A 10 7.06 -8.76 -1.51
CA VAL A 10 7.55 -7.84 -0.46
C VAL A 10 7.45 -8.47 0.93
N PHE A 11 6.43 -9.30 1.21
CA PHE A 11 6.34 -10.06 2.45
C PHE A 11 7.59 -10.91 2.66
N HIS A 12 8.07 -11.62 1.64
CA HIS A 12 9.29 -12.41 1.75
C HIS A 12 10.54 -11.54 2.00
N HIS A 13 10.69 -10.43 1.30
CA HIS A 13 11.86 -9.55 1.46
C HIS A 13 11.91 -8.82 2.80
N VAL A 14 10.75 -8.42 3.33
CA VAL A 14 10.66 -7.53 4.49
C VAL A 14 9.97 -8.23 5.65
N LEU A 15 8.65 -8.42 5.57
CA LEU A 15 7.83 -8.77 6.74
C LEU A 15 8.19 -10.14 7.31
N LEU A 16 8.17 -11.20 6.50
CA LEU A 16 8.51 -12.56 6.94
C LEU A 16 9.96 -12.63 7.43
N THR A 17 10.89 -11.98 6.73
CA THR A 17 12.30 -11.90 7.15
C THR A 17 12.45 -11.26 8.54
N MET A 18 11.70 -10.19 8.84
CA MET A 18 11.66 -9.59 10.17
C MET A 18 10.98 -10.49 11.20
N LEU A 19 9.84 -11.10 10.86
CA LEU A 19 9.08 -11.94 11.77
C LEU A 19 9.85 -13.21 12.18
N GLU A 20 10.62 -13.80 11.27
CA GLU A 20 11.49 -14.93 11.61
C GLU A 20 12.58 -14.55 12.62
N GLN A 21 13.07 -13.30 12.59
CA GLN A 21 14.03 -12.80 13.58
C GLN A 21 13.32 -12.49 14.91
N PHE A 22 12.13 -11.90 14.84
CA PHE A 22 11.35 -11.49 16.01
C PHE A 22 10.73 -12.66 16.78
N GLN A 23 10.36 -13.74 16.09
CA GLN A 23 9.72 -14.95 16.65
C GLN A 23 8.47 -14.62 17.47
N PRO A 24 7.42 -14.07 16.86
CA PRO A 24 6.20 -13.68 17.58
C PRO A 24 5.49 -14.90 18.19
N GLU A 25 4.97 -14.74 19.39
CA GLU A 25 4.09 -15.73 20.04
C GLU A 25 2.61 -15.54 19.69
N LEU A 26 2.27 -14.39 19.12
CA LEU A 26 0.94 -13.98 18.66
C LEU A 26 1.10 -12.92 17.57
N ILE A 27 0.33 -13.01 16.49
CA ILE A 27 0.25 -11.98 15.45
C ILE A 27 -1.12 -11.31 15.51
N LEU A 28 -1.13 -9.97 15.60
CA LEU A 28 -2.33 -9.15 15.44
C LEU A 28 -2.28 -8.47 14.07
N ILE A 29 -3.30 -8.69 13.24
CA ILE A 29 -3.42 -8.05 11.93
C ILE A 29 -4.45 -6.94 12.03
N SER A 30 -4.01 -5.68 11.86
CA SER A 30 -4.90 -4.56 11.53
C SER A 30 -5.35 -4.71 10.08
N ALA A 31 -6.47 -5.40 9.88
CA ALA A 31 -6.97 -5.84 8.58
C ALA A 31 -7.78 -4.71 7.91
N GLY A 32 -7.08 -3.79 7.27
CA GLY A 32 -7.65 -2.82 6.33
C GLY A 32 -7.75 -3.40 4.93
N PHE A 33 -8.95 -3.40 4.36
CA PHE A 33 -9.23 -3.85 2.98
C PHE A 33 -9.31 -2.69 1.98
N ASP A 34 -8.89 -1.49 2.38
CA ASP A 34 -8.81 -0.28 1.56
C ASP A 34 -7.62 -0.27 0.59
N SER A 35 -6.73 -1.27 0.69
CA SER A 35 -5.77 -1.63 -0.36
C SER A 35 -6.36 -2.52 -1.46
N GLY A 36 -7.66 -2.84 -1.37
CA GLY A 36 -8.30 -3.77 -2.29
C GLY A 36 -8.51 -3.17 -3.68
N TYR A 37 -8.46 -4.04 -4.68
CA TYR A 37 -8.74 -3.70 -6.07
C TYR A 37 -10.14 -3.10 -6.20
N TYR A 38 -10.21 -1.85 -6.69
CA TYR A 38 -11.46 -1.09 -6.80
C TYR A 38 -12.21 -0.88 -5.47
N ASP A 39 -11.49 -0.63 -4.38
CA ASP A 39 -12.06 0.03 -3.20
C ASP A 39 -12.33 1.53 -3.49
N VAL A 40 -12.41 2.39 -2.47
CA VAL A 40 -12.85 3.79 -2.62
C VAL A 40 -11.99 4.65 -3.56
N MET A 41 -10.72 4.30 -3.74
CA MET A 41 -9.82 4.99 -4.67
C MET A 41 -9.88 4.47 -6.11
N MET A 42 -10.72 3.46 -6.40
CA MET A 42 -10.90 2.86 -7.72
C MET A 42 -9.54 2.52 -8.37
N GLU A 43 -9.29 2.99 -9.60
CA GLU A 43 -8.05 2.78 -10.36
C GLU A 43 -6.84 3.59 -9.86
N PHE A 44 -7.05 4.56 -8.97
CA PHE A 44 -5.98 5.36 -8.36
C PHE A 44 -5.46 4.74 -7.05
N GLY A 45 -6.07 3.64 -6.61
CA GLY A 45 -5.73 2.95 -5.38
C GLY A 45 -4.63 1.90 -5.52
N GLN A 46 -4.67 0.94 -4.59
CA GLN A 46 -3.88 -0.29 -4.68
C GLN A 46 -4.66 -1.34 -5.48
N GLY A 47 -3.96 -2.38 -5.95
CA GLY A 47 -4.50 -3.39 -6.84
C GLY A 47 -4.66 -4.77 -6.21
N VAL A 48 -4.73 -4.89 -4.89
CA VAL A 48 -4.76 -6.19 -4.21
C VAL A 48 -6.11 -6.85 -4.43
N LYS A 49 -6.18 -7.91 -5.25
CA LYS A 49 -7.39 -8.72 -5.36
C LYS A 49 -7.63 -9.52 -4.08
N ALA A 50 -8.88 -9.90 -3.82
CA ALA A 50 -9.28 -10.50 -2.54
C ALA A 50 -8.48 -11.76 -2.15
N ASN A 51 -8.12 -12.62 -3.12
CA ASN A 51 -7.29 -13.81 -2.90
C ASN A 51 -5.91 -13.46 -2.32
N GLY A 52 -5.36 -12.28 -2.62
CA GLY A 52 -4.12 -11.78 -2.04
C GLY A 52 -4.14 -11.73 -0.52
N TYR A 53 -5.24 -11.29 0.09
CA TYR A 53 -5.39 -11.31 1.55
C TYR A 53 -5.39 -12.72 2.13
N GLY A 54 -5.92 -13.70 1.39
CA GLY A 54 -5.82 -15.11 1.73
C GLY A 54 -4.38 -15.62 1.70
N HIS A 55 -3.62 -15.34 0.64
CA HIS A 55 -2.21 -15.74 0.54
C HIS A 55 -1.34 -15.09 1.62
N MET A 56 -1.53 -13.79 1.87
CA MET A 56 -0.85 -13.08 2.97
C MET A 56 -1.17 -13.71 4.34
N ALA A 57 -2.43 -14.09 4.58
CA ALA A 57 -2.83 -14.77 5.81
C ALA A 57 -2.20 -16.17 5.95
N CYS A 58 -2.14 -16.96 4.87
CA CYS A 58 -1.44 -18.25 4.85
C CYS A 58 0.03 -18.10 5.25
N LEU A 59 0.73 -17.12 4.67
CA LEU A 59 2.15 -16.85 4.97
C LEU A 59 2.37 -16.52 6.44
N LEU A 60 1.51 -15.66 7.03
CA LEU A 60 1.59 -15.34 8.46
C LEU A 60 1.28 -16.56 9.33
N ASN A 61 0.32 -17.40 8.94
CA ASN A 61 -0.03 -18.63 9.67
C ASN A 61 1.11 -19.65 9.67
N GLN A 62 2.01 -19.64 8.68
CA GLN A 62 3.23 -20.45 8.70
C GLN A 62 4.23 -19.97 9.77
N ILE A 63 4.27 -18.67 10.06
CA ILE A 63 5.14 -18.09 11.08
C ILE A 63 4.60 -18.34 12.50
N CYS A 64 3.31 -18.13 12.72
CA CYS A 64 2.69 -18.28 14.04
C CYS A 64 1.40 -19.13 13.96
N PRO A 65 1.53 -20.47 13.78
CA PRO A 65 0.39 -21.34 13.48
C PRO A 65 -0.72 -21.27 14.53
N GLY A 66 -1.93 -20.94 14.08
CA GLY A 66 -3.13 -20.89 14.92
C GLY A 66 -3.14 -19.78 15.98
N LYS A 67 -2.19 -18.86 15.94
CA LYS A 67 -2.06 -17.75 16.91
C LYS A 67 -2.07 -16.40 16.18
N ILE A 68 -3.11 -16.21 15.38
CA ILE A 68 -3.31 -15.00 14.59
C ILE A 68 -4.72 -14.47 14.84
N LEU A 69 -4.82 -13.18 15.14
CA LEU A 69 -6.08 -12.47 15.25
C LEU A 69 -6.12 -11.33 14.22
N ALA A 70 -7.04 -11.41 13.27
CA ALA A 70 -7.32 -10.32 12.34
C ALA A 70 -8.45 -9.45 12.89
N ILE A 71 -8.22 -8.14 12.89
CA ILE A 71 -9.13 -7.12 13.42
C ILE A 71 -9.45 -6.16 12.26
N LEU A 72 -10.72 -6.06 11.88
CA LEU A 72 -11.16 -5.19 10.78
C LEU A 72 -10.83 -3.72 11.09
N GLU A 73 -10.24 -3.03 10.12
CA GLU A 73 -9.94 -1.59 10.18
C GLU A 73 -10.66 -0.85 9.04
N GLY A 74 -9.95 -0.55 7.93
CA GLY A 74 -10.48 0.08 6.72
C GLY A 74 -11.06 -0.92 5.71
N GLY A 75 -11.53 -0.38 4.59
CA GLY A 75 -12.27 -1.11 3.55
C GLY A 75 -13.63 -0.48 3.38
N TYR A 76 -13.77 0.37 2.36
CA TYR A 76 -14.88 1.31 2.27
C TYR A 76 -15.87 0.92 1.18
N HIS A 77 -15.56 -0.09 0.37
CA HIS A 77 -16.52 -0.70 -0.54
C HIS A 77 -17.01 -2.06 -0.01
N PRO A 78 -18.29 -2.19 0.40
CA PRO A 78 -18.79 -3.41 1.02
C PRO A 78 -18.62 -4.70 0.24
N TYR A 79 -18.73 -4.63 -1.08
CA TYR A 79 -18.54 -5.78 -1.94
C TYR A 79 -17.10 -6.28 -1.92
N ASN A 80 -16.13 -5.36 -2.00
CA ASN A 80 -14.71 -5.66 -1.93
C ASN A 80 -14.29 -6.20 -0.55
N TYR A 81 -14.64 -5.51 0.55
CA TYR A 81 -14.19 -5.95 1.87
C TYR A 81 -14.78 -7.31 2.24
N THR A 82 -16.02 -7.61 1.83
CA THR A 82 -16.66 -8.90 2.16
C THR A 82 -15.92 -10.06 1.51
N GLU A 83 -15.56 -9.92 0.23
CA GLU A 83 -14.78 -10.94 -0.48
C GLU A 83 -13.35 -11.05 0.06
N SER A 84 -12.71 -9.91 0.33
CA SER A 84 -11.36 -9.85 0.91
C SER A 84 -11.28 -10.49 2.29
N ALA A 85 -12.26 -10.21 3.17
CA ALA A 85 -12.38 -10.83 4.47
C ALA A 85 -12.65 -12.34 4.37
N SER A 86 -13.50 -12.77 3.42
CA SER A 86 -13.75 -14.19 3.14
C SER A 86 -12.46 -14.93 2.75
N MET A 87 -11.66 -14.35 1.84
CA MET A 87 -10.39 -14.93 1.42
C MET A 87 -9.34 -14.92 2.53
N MET A 88 -9.26 -13.87 3.34
CA MET A 88 -8.41 -13.84 4.53
C MET A 88 -8.77 -14.96 5.51
N VAL A 89 -10.06 -15.15 5.82
CA VAL A 89 -10.53 -16.23 6.70
C VAL A 89 -10.16 -17.60 6.14
N ARG A 90 -10.34 -17.81 4.82
CA ARG A 90 -9.88 -19.05 4.15
C ARG A 90 -8.39 -19.28 4.35
N GLY A 91 -7.56 -18.24 4.16
CA GLY A 91 -6.12 -18.32 4.35
C GLY A 91 -5.71 -18.64 5.79
N LEU A 92 -6.33 -17.98 6.77
CA LEU A 92 -6.10 -18.27 8.20
C LEU A 92 -6.45 -19.72 8.58
N LEU A 93 -7.45 -20.30 7.92
CA LEU A 93 -7.89 -21.68 8.11
C LEU A 93 -7.14 -22.69 7.23
N ASN A 94 -6.16 -22.26 6.43
CA ASN A 94 -5.46 -23.07 5.41
C ASN A 94 -6.44 -23.81 4.47
N LEU A 95 -7.55 -23.17 4.12
CA LEU A 95 -8.49 -23.68 3.12
C LEU A 95 -8.00 -23.37 1.70
N PRO A 96 -8.50 -24.07 0.68
CA PRO A 96 -8.22 -23.69 -0.70
C PRO A 96 -8.57 -22.21 -0.96
N ILE A 97 -7.63 -21.50 -1.58
CA ILE A 97 -7.78 -20.11 -2.05
C ILE A 97 -7.46 -20.03 -3.55
N PRO A 98 -7.99 -19.04 -4.27
CA PRO A 98 -7.69 -18.86 -5.69
C PRO A 98 -6.19 -18.70 -5.91
N ARG A 99 -5.68 -19.26 -7.00
CA ARG A 99 -4.28 -19.07 -7.43
C ARG A 99 -3.90 -17.60 -7.48
N LEU A 100 -2.63 -17.34 -7.22
CA LEU A 100 -2.02 -16.02 -7.29
C LEU A 100 -0.83 -16.12 -8.23
N ASP A 101 -0.68 -15.13 -9.09
CA ASP A 101 0.47 -15.00 -9.97
C ASP A 101 1.57 -14.21 -9.27
N ILE A 102 2.75 -14.79 -9.23
CA ILE A 102 3.95 -14.12 -8.74
C ILE A 102 4.54 -13.33 -9.91
N PRO A 103 4.72 -12.01 -9.79
CA PRO A 103 5.17 -11.20 -10.91
C PRO A 103 6.65 -11.50 -11.23
N GLU A 104 7.06 -11.29 -12.48
CA GLU A 104 8.49 -11.37 -12.85
C GLU A 104 9.31 -10.25 -12.22
N ARG A 105 8.68 -9.11 -11.93
CA ARG A 105 9.27 -7.94 -11.31
C ARG A 105 8.24 -7.23 -10.43
N ILE A 106 8.65 -6.77 -9.25
CA ILE A 106 7.80 -5.94 -8.39
C ILE A 106 7.52 -4.61 -9.09
N SER A 107 6.28 -4.11 -8.99
CA SER A 107 5.92 -2.77 -9.48
C SER A 107 6.93 -1.69 -9.04
N GLY A 108 7.28 -0.77 -9.93
CA GLY A 108 8.41 0.14 -9.73
C GLY A 108 8.32 0.96 -8.44
N ALA A 109 7.15 1.51 -8.12
CA ALA A 109 6.95 2.32 -6.91
C ALA A 109 7.10 1.49 -5.61
N LEU A 110 6.63 0.23 -5.63
CA LEU A 110 6.78 -0.67 -4.49
C LEU A 110 8.19 -1.25 -4.42
N LEU A 111 8.88 -1.44 -5.55
CA LEU A 111 10.26 -1.84 -5.60
C LEU A 111 11.18 -0.77 -5.02
N GLU A 112 11.00 0.50 -5.40
CA GLU A 112 11.70 1.64 -4.79
C GLU A 112 11.48 1.67 -3.27
N THR A 113 10.23 1.50 -2.83
CA THR A 113 9.87 1.42 -1.42
C THR A 113 10.56 0.25 -0.71
N THR A 114 10.64 -0.92 -1.35
CA THR A 114 11.31 -2.11 -0.81
C THR A 114 12.79 -1.86 -0.61
N TRP A 115 13.47 -1.27 -1.61
CA TRP A 115 14.88 -0.86 -1.47
C TRP A 115 15.08 0.16 -0.36
N ASN A 116 14.20 1.15 -0.25
CA ASN A 116 14.25 2.15 0.83
C ASN A 116 14.11 1.51 2.22
N ILE A 117 13.16 0.58 2.38
CA ILE A 117 12.95 -0.17 3.63
C ILE A 117 14.20 -0.98 3.99
N LEU A 118 14.74 -1.75 3.04
CA LEU A 118 15.92 -2.58 3.27
C LEU A 118 17.13 -1.75 3.64
N ASN A 119 17.41 -0.66 2.92
CA ASN A 119 18.50 0.26 3.25
C ASN A 119 18.32 0.87 4.64
N HIS A 120 17.16 1.44 4.93
CA HIS A 120 16.91 2.12 6.19
C HIS A 120 16.98 1.15 7.39
N HIS A 121 16.32 0.00 7.32
CA HIS A 121 16.21 -0.91 8.47
C HIS A 121 17.38 -1.88 8.62
N SER A 122 18.25 -2.04 7.62
CA SER A 122 19.41 -2.94 7.68
C SER A 122 20.35 -2.66 8.86
N GLU A 123 20.41 -1.42 9.35
CA GLU A 123 21.23 -1.03 10.51
C GLU A 123 20.77 -1.73 11.81
N TRP A 124 19.46 -1.95 11.96
CA TRP A 124 18.85 -2.50 13.19
C TRP A 124 18.37 -3.94 13.04
N TYR A 125 18.22 -4.45 11.81
CA TYR A 125 17.73 -5.79 11.53
C TYR A 125 18.73 -6.58 10.69
N PRO A 126 19.59 -7.41 11.34
CA PRO A 126 20.63 -8.18 10.65
C PRO A 126 20.15 -9.00 9.45
N LYS A 127 18.99 -9.67 9.55
CA LYS A 127 18.42 -10.43 8.43
C LYS A 127 18.03 -9.55 7.24
N LEU A 128 17.56 -8.33 7.48
CA LEU A 128 17.32 -7.36 6.39
C LEU A 128 18.66 -6.88 5.79
N GLY A 129 19.71 -6.76 6.60
CA GLY A 129 21.06 -6.47 6.10
C GLY A 129 21.64 -7.58 5.23
N GLU A 130 21.38 -8.85 5.55
CA GLU A 130 21.73 -9.99 4.69
C GLU A 130 20.96 -9.93 3.36
N ARG A 131 19.65 -9.64 3.43
CA ARG A 131 18.81 -9.47 2.24
C ARG A 131 19.28 -8.33 1.36
N LEU A 132 19.59 -7.17 1.94
CA LEU A 132 20.11 -6.01 1.23
C LEU A 132 21.41 -6.35 0.48
N LYS A 133 22.38 -6.99 1.15
CA LYS A 133 23.65 -7.39 0.53
C LYS A 133 23.45 -8.33 -0.66
N LEU A 134 22.47 -9.23 -0.57
CA LEU A 134 22.13 -10.14 -1.68
C LEU A 134 21.65 -9.36 -2.91
N LEU A 135 20.75 -8.39 -2.71
CA LEU A 135 20.25 -7.55 -3.81
C LEU A 135 21.33 -6.61 -4.37
N GLU A 136 22.17 -6.03 -3.51
CA GLU A 136 23.30 -5.20 -3.93
C GLU A 136 24.35 -5.99 -4.73
N HIS A 137 24.57 -7.26 -4.34
CA HIS A 137 25.44 -8.16 -5.10
C HIS A 137 24.90 -8.40 -6.51
N GLN A 138 23.61 -8.69 -6.63
CA GLN A 138 22.94 -8.87 -7.92
C GLN A 138 23.03 -7.59 -8.78
N GLN A 139 22.74 -6.41 -8.22
CA GLN A 139 22.90 -5.13 -8.92
C GLN A 139 24.30 -5.01 -9.53
N LYS A 140 25.33 -5.33 -8.73
CA LYS A 140 26.73 -5.29 -9.17
C LYS A 140 27.03 -6.32 -10.26
N GLU A 141 26.54 -7.54 -10.15
CA GLU A 141 26.73 -8.60 -11.16
C GLU A 141 26.10 -8.23 -12.50
N LEU A 142 24.96 -7.52 -12.48
CA LEU A 142 24.29 -7.00 -13.67
C LEU A 142 24.94 -5.72 -14.24
N GLY A 143 26.01 -5.20 -13.62
CA GLY A 143 26.68 -3.97 -14.03
C GLY A 143 25.85 -2.69 -13.78
N LEU A 144 24.87 -2.77 -12.88
CA LEU A 144 24.01 -1.65 -12.50
C LEU A 144 24.62 -0.84 -11.36
N PRO A 145 24.30 0.46 -11.25
CA PRO A 145 24.72 1.26 -10.11
C PRO A 145 24.10 0.75 -8.80
N GLN A 146 24.75 1.05 -7.68
CA GLN A 146 24.16 0.84 -6.36
C GLN A 146 22.86 1.65 -6.26
N PHE A 147 21.86 1.08 -5.56
CA PHE A 147 20.66 1.82 -5.23
C PHE A 147 21.04 3.09 -4.45
N ALA A 148 20.54 4.23 -4.91
CA ALA A 148 20.66 5.50 -4.21
C ALA A 148 19.26 5.95 -3.84
N PHE A 149 19.11 6.47 -2.61
CA PHE A 149 17.87 7.12 -2.19
C PHE A 149 17.59 8.30 -3.12
N ASP A 150 16.60 8.12 -3.99
CA ASP A 150 15.95 9.18 -4.75
C ASP A 150 14.46 9.07 -4.45
N GLN A 151 13.77 10.21 -4.32
CA GLN A 151 12.33 10.20 -4.02
C GLN A 151 11.56 10.42 -5.31
N THR A 152 11.00 9.36 -5.87
CA THR A 152 10.21 9.47 -7.10
C THR A 152 8.88 10.22 -6.90
N MET A 153 8.32 10.22 -5.68
CA MET A 153 7.06 10.91 -5.36
C MET A 153 7.29 12.27 -4.69
N PHE A 154 6.73 13.34 -5.29
CA PHE A 154 6.73 14.68 -4.74
C PHE A 154 5.29 15.21 -4.57
N LEU A 155 4.86 15.42 -3.33
CA LEU A 155 3.53 15.97 -2.99
C LEU A 155 3.56 17.48 -2.68
N GLY A 156 4.74 18.10 -2.63
CA GLY A 156 4.93 19.50 -2.29
C GLY A 156 5.00 19.79 -0.78
N GLU A 157 5.86 20.74 -0.40
CA GLU A 157 6.10 21.14 0.99
C GLU A 157 4.81 21.62 1.70
N LYS A 158 3.95 22.36 0.99
CA LYS A 158 2.70 22.91 1.55
C LYS A 158 1.73 21.81 2.01
N MET A 159 1.62 20.74 1.23
CA MET A 159 0.78 19.60 1.59
C MET A 159 1.33 18.89 2.82
N ARG A 160 2.65 18.69 2.87
CA ARG A 160 3.31 18.10 4.04
C ARG A 160 3.08 18.94 5.31
N LYS A 161 3.28 20.25 5.22
CA LYS A 161 3.03 21.20 6.31
C LYS A 161 1.59 21.08 6.83
N MET A 162 0.60 21.05 5.94
CA MET A 162 -0.80 20.91 6.33
C MET A 162 -1.05 19.62 7.12
N TYR A 163 -0.54 18.47 6.67
CA TYR A 163 -0.74 17.22 7.41
C TYR A 163 -0.04 17.22 8.77
N ASP A 164 1.17 17.78 8.85
CA ASP A 164 1.89 17.88 10.12
C ASP A 164 1.14 18.82 11.09
N ASP A 165 0.59 19.94 10.60
CA ASP A 165 -0.22 20.86 11.39
C ASP A 165 -1.53 20.19 11.87
N MET A 166 -2.27 19.51 10.98
CA MET A 166 -3.51 18.79 11.36
C MET A 166 -3.25 17.78 12.49
N LYS A 167 -2.19 16.98 12.35
CA LYS A 167 -1.80 15.98 13.36
C LYS A 167 -1.39 16.63 14.67
N LYS A 168 -0.53 17.66 14.61
CA LYS A 168 -0.03 18.39 15.78
C LYS A 168 -1.17 18.99 16.60
N HIS A 169 -2.16 19.57 15.93
CA HIS A 169 -3.28 20.25 16.57
C HIS A 169 -4.49 19.33 16.82
N ARG A 170 -4.41 18.05 16.44
CA ARG A 170 -5.50 17.06 16.53
C ARG A 170 -6.78 17.51 15.81
N ILE A 171 -6.62 18.25 14.72
CA ILE A 171 -7.69 18.74 13.83
C ILE A 171 -7.84 17.70 12.73
N VAL A 172 -8.23 16.49 13.10
CA VAL A 172 -8.27 15.34 12.19
C VAL A 172 -9.64 14.69 12.19
N ARG A 173 -10.14 14.36 11.00
CA ARG A 173 -11.27 13.45 10.83
C ARG A 173 -10.74 12.02 10.89
N THR A 174 -11.36 11.14 11.66
CA THR A 174 -10.97 9.72 11.78
C THR A 174 -11.94 8.76 11.07
N ARG A 175 -12.99 9.31 10.45
CA ARG A 175 -14.02 8.58 9.71
C ARG A 175 -14.41 9.39 8.48
N GLU A 176 -15.03 8.75 7.49
CA GLU A 176 -15.56 9.45 6.30
C GLU A 176 -14.47 10.28 5.59
N TRP A 177 -13.27 9.69 5.48
CA TRP A 177 -12.10 10.30 4.84
C TRP A 177 -12.31 10.56 3.34
N PHE A 178 -13.16 9.75 2.74
CA PHE A 178 -13.48 9.77 1.33
C PHE A 178 -14.97 10.09 1.15
N PRO A 179 -15.32 10.87 0.12
CA PRO A 179 -16.71 11.00 -0.31
C PRO A 179 -17.33 9.64 -0.60
N GLU A 180 -18.65 9.54 -0.41
CA GLU A 180 -19.38 8.36 -0.85
C GLU A 180 -19.27 8.21 -2.38
N MET A 181 -19.06 6.98 -2.84
CA MET A 181 -19.06 6.67 -4.26
C MET A 181 -20.48 6.83 -4.84
N SER A 182 -20.59 7.38 -6.05
CA SER A 182 -21.87 7.41 -6.77
C SER A 182 -22.34 6.00 -7.14
N ASP A 183 -23.64 5.83 -7.42
CA ASP A 183 -24.18 4.54 -7.88
C ASP A 183 -23.45 4.00 -9.11
N ASP A 184 -23.06 4.88 -10.04
CA ASP A 184 -22.27 4.52 -11.23
C ASP A 184 -20.87 4.02 -10.84
N GLN A 185 -20.19 4.69 -9.90
CA GLN A 185 -18.88 4.25 -9.41
C GLN A 185 -18.98 2.90 -8.70
N VAL A 186 -19.99 2.72 -7.84
CA VAL A 186 -20.26 1.45 -7.17
C VAL A 186 -20.51 0.33 -8.17
N ALA A 187 -21.28 0.59 -9.23
CA ALA A 187 -21.53 -0.39 -10.29
C ALA A 187 -20.25 -0.78 -11.04
N VAL A 188 -19.40 0.19 -11.38
CA VAL A 188 -18.09 -0.07 -12.02
C VAL A 188 -17.17 -0.89 -11.10
N CYS A 189 -17.04 -0.51 -9.82
CA CYS A 189 -16.23 -1.26 -8.86
C CYS A 189 -16.72 -2.70 -8.73
N LYS A 190 -18.03 -2.91 -8.58
CA LYS A 190 -18.62 -4.24 -8.51
C LYS A 190 -18.32 -5.06 -9.77
N GLN A 191 -18.51 -4.48 -10.96
CA GLN A 191 -18.21 -5.17 -12.22
C GLN A 191 -16.74 -5.62 -12.26
N LYS A 192 -15.81 -4.73 -11.90
CA LYS A 192 -14.37 -5.01 -11.90
C LYS A 192 -13.99 -6.11 -10.91
N ILE A 193 -14.67 -6.17 -9.77
CA ILE A 193 -14.49 -7.23 -8.78
C ILE A 193 -15.05 -8.56 -9.31
N ASP A 194 -16.25 -8.54 -9.91
CA ASP A 194 -16.86 -9.73 -10.50
C ASP A 194 -15.99 -10.33 -11.62
N GLU A 195 -15.35 -9.50 -12.45
CA GLU A 195 -14.46 -9.91 -13.53
C GLU A 195 -13.34 -10.83 -13.02
N TYR A 196 -12.63 -10.46 -11.94
CA TYR A 196 -11.54 -11.30 -11.44
C TYR A 196 -12.03 -12.48 -10.58
N ILE A 197 -13.19 -12.38 -9.92
CA ILE A 197 -13.78 -13.49 -9.17
C ILE A 197 -14.16 -14.64 -10.11
N GLN A 198 -14.59 -14.33 -11.35
CA GLN A 198 -14.89 -15.34 -12.37
C GLN A 198 -13.66 -16.14 -12.81
N GLU A 199 -12.44 -15.60 -12.60
CA GLU A 199 -11.16 -16.25 -12.93
C GLU A 199 -10.65 -17.17 -11.80
N TYR A 200 -11.38 -17.29 -10.68
CA TYR A 200 -10.93 -18.04 -9.52
C TYR A 200 -10.76 -19.55 -9.78
N GLU A 201 -9.51 -19.99 -9.72
CA GLU A 201 -9.14 -21.40 -9.61
C GLU A 201 -8.67 -21.72 -8.18
N PHE A 202 -9.57 -22.28 -7.36
CA PHE A 202 -9.25 -22.64 -5.98
C PHE A 202 -8.28 -23.82 -5.92
N THR A 203 -7.20 -23.65 -5.15
CA THR A 203 -6.19 -24.68 -4.93
C THR A 203 -5.70 -24.67 -3.48
N SER A 204 -5.22 -25.81 -2.99
CA SER A 204 -4.48 -25.90 -1.72
C SER A 204 -2.97 -25.66 -1.88
N GLU A 205 -2.51 -25.52 -3.13
CA GLU A 205 -1.12 -25.19 -3.44
C GLU A 205 -0.96 -23.67 -3.44
N HIS A 206 -0.26 -23.15 -2.42
CA HIS A 206 0.07 -21.73 -2.34
C HIS A 206 1.49 -21.53 -2.91
N PRO A 207 1.65 -20.82 -4.03
CA PRO A 207 2.96 -20.63 -4.64
C PRO A 207 3.85 -19.81 -3.71
N THR A 208 4.99 -20.38 -3.33
CA THR A 208 6.07 -19.65 -2.66
C THR A 208 7.12 -19.31 -3.70
N PRO A 209 7.42 -18.02 -3.95
CA PRO A 209 8.48 -17.65 -4.89
C PRO A 209 9.82 -18.24 -4.43
N SER A 210 10.59 -18.80 -5.37
CA SER A 210 11.93 -19.25 -5.05
C SER A 210 12.84 -18.07 -4.70
N GLU A 211 13.91 -18.33 -3.97
CA GLU A 211 14.90 -17.30 -3.64
C GLU A 211 15.48 -16.61 -4.91
N SER A 212 15.67 -17.38 -5.99
CA SER A 212 16.13 -16.81 -7.27
C SER A 212 15.07 -15.91 -7.93
N GLN A 213 13.78 -16.25 -7.82
CA GLN A 213 12.69 -15.41 -8.32
C GLN A 213 12.59 -14.12 -7.51
N LEU A 214 12.62 -14.21 -6.18
CA LEU A 214 12.61 -13.05 -5.27
C LEU A 214 13.74 -12.07 -5.58
N VAL A 215 14.97 -12.57 -5.74
CA VAL A 215 16.12 -11.74 -6.09
C VAL A 215 15.95 -11.15 -7.50
N ALA A 216 15.52 -11.93 -8.49
CA ALA A 216 15.29 -11.45 -9.86
C ALA A 216 14.23 -10.33 -9.94
N GLN A 217 13.21 -10.37 -9.08
CA GLN A 217 12.14 -9.36 -9.04
C GLN A 217 12.60 -7.98 -8.57
N CYS A 218 13.75 -7.91 -7.89
CA CYS A 218 14.20 -6.72 -7.18
C CYS A 218 15.27 -5.90 -7.93
N VAL A 219 15.50 -6.16 -9.22
CA VAL A 219 16.48 -5.42 -10.03
C VAL A 219 16.04 -3.95 -10.18
N TRP A 220 16.86 -3.03 -9.68
CA TRP A 220 16.67 -1.59 -9.79
C TRP A 220 17.48 -1.01 -10.95
N ASP A 221 16.85 -0.90 -12.11
CA ASP A 221 17.41 -0.38 -13.35
C ASP A 221 16.68 0.89 -13.82
N GLU A 222 16.98 1.36 -15.03
CA GLU A 222 16.29 2.52 -15.62
C GLU A 222 14.80 2.25 -15.91
N ALA A 223 14.45 1.00 -16.24
CA ALA A 223 13.06 0.62 -16.49
C ALA A 223 12.24 0.64 -15.20
N ALA A 224 12.76 0.11 -14.10
CA ALA A 224 12.13 0.16 -12.77
C ALA A 224 11.93 1.61 -12.30
N ARG A 225 12.93 2.48 -12.50
CA ARG A 225 12.83 3.92 -12.20
C ARG A 225 11.75 4.61 -13.01
N SER A 226 11.68 4.32 -14.31
CA SER A 226 10.65 4.86 -15.18
C SER A 226 9.25 4.39 -14.77
N ASP A 227 9.11 3.11 -14.45
CA ASP A 227 7.85 2.53 -13.98
C ASP A 227 7.41 3.13 -12.63
N ALA A 228 8.34 3.30 -11.67
CA ALA A 228 8.08 3.97 -10.40
C ALA A 228 7.51 5.39 -10.62
N PHE A 229 8.13 6.14 -11.52
CA PHE A 229 7.69 7.50 -11.86
C PHE A 229 6.31 7.50 -12.51
N LEU A 230 6.10 6.67 -13.53
CA LEU A 230 4.83 6.57 -14.24
C LEU A 230 3.67 6.14 -13.34
N GLN A 231 3.91 5.24 -12.38
CA GLN A 231 2.88 4.80 -11.44
C GLN A 231 2.58 5.84 -10.35
N ALA A 232 3.56 6.62 -9.91
CA ALA A 232 3.38 7.61 -8.85
C ALA A 232 2.66 8.88 -9.34
N ILE A 233 2.88 9.31 -10.59
CA ILE A 233 2.39 10.59 -11.11
C ILE A 233 0.86 10.76 -11.01
N PRO A 234 0.01 9.82 -11.47
CA PRO A 234 -1.43 10.04 -11.48
C PRO A 234 -1.99 10.27 -10.08
N PHE A 235 -1.53 9.46 -9.12
CA PHE A 235 -1.91 9.58 -7.72
C PHE A 235 -1.41 10.88 -7.10
N ALA A 236 -0.12 11.23 -7.29
CA ALA A 236 0.44 12.48 -6.78
C ALA A 236 -0.29 13.71 -7.36
N THR A 237 -0.65 13.67 -8.64
CA THR A 237 -1.40 14.73 -9.32
C THR A 237 -2.79 14.88 -8.71
N ALA A 238 -3.52 13.77 -8.53
CA ALA A 238 -4.84 13.78 -7.90
C ALA A 238 -4.79 14.36 -6.49
N LEU A 239 -3.81 13.95 -5.69
CA LEU A 239 -3.59 14.46 -4.34
C LEU A 239 -3.30 15.97 -4.32
N VAL A 240 -2.44 16.48 -5.19
CA VAL A 240 -2.16 17.94 -5.27
C VAL A 240 -3.40 18.72 -5.71
N GLN A 241 -4.20 18.18 -6.64
CA GLN A 241 -5.45 18.80 -7.06
C GLN A 241 -6.49 18.85 -5.93
N GLU A 242 -6.66 17.75 -5.20
CA GLU A 242 -7.54 17.68 -4.04
C GLU A 242 -7.06 18.63 -2.92
N PHE A 243 -5.74 18.71 -2.69
CA PHE A 243 -5.15 19.66 -1.75
C PHE A 243 -5.51 21.10 -2.13
N ASN A 244 -5.30 21.49 -3.39
CA ASN A 244 -5.64 22.83 -3.87
C ASN A 244 -7.14 23.11 -3.76
N ALA A 245 -7.98 22.17 -4.20
CA ALA A 245 -9.44 22.30 -4.08
C ALA A 245 -9.87 22.45 -2.61
N PHE A 246 -9.24 21.71 -1.69
CA PHE A 246 -9.47 21.87 -0.26
C PHE A 246 -9.00 23.24 0.21
N VAL A 247 -7.76 23.66 -0.03
CA VAL A 247 -7.31 24.97 0.48
C VAL A 247 -8.13 26.14 -0.09
N GLU A 248 -8.62 26.04 -1.32
CA GLU A 248 -9.46 27.04 -1.99
C GLU A 248 -10.94 26.99 -1.59
N GLY A 249 -11.35 26.07 -0.72
CA GLY A 249 -12.76 25.96 -0.27
C GLY A 249 -13.71 25.35 -1.30
N LYS A 250 -13.19 24.64 -2.31
CA LYS A 250 -13.97 23.92 -3.33
C LYS A 250 -14.34 22.50 -2.92
N ARG A 251 -13.86 22.03 -1.77
CA ARG A 251 -14.10 20.69 -1.22
C ARG A 251 -14.20 20.74 0.30
N GLU A 252 -15.11 19.95 0.87
CA GLU A 252 -15.34 19.92 2.33
C GLU A 252 -14.31 19.11 3.11
N ASN A 253 -13.79 18.02 2.54
CA ASN A 253 -12.84 17.14 3.22
C ASN A 253 -11.79 16.58 2.26
N MET A 254 -10.64 16.22 2.80
CA MET A 254 -9.58 15.54 2.06
C MET A 254 -8.77 14.68 3.03
N MET A 255 -8.80 13.37 2.87
CA MET A 255 -8.13 12.43 3.77
C MET A 255 -8.52 12.73 5.24
N ILE A 256 -7.53 13.08 6.08
CA ILE A 256 -7.74 13.41 7.50
C ILE A 256 -8.20 14.86 7.72
N CYS A 257 -8.22 15.71 6.69
CA CYS A 257 -8.53 17.13 6.80
C CYS A 257 -10.03 17.38 6.63
N ASP A 258 -10.58 18.21 7.52
CA ASP A 258 -12.00 18.58 7.52
C ASP A 258 -12.15 20.10 7.49
N ARG A 259 -12.98 20.62 6.59
CA ARG A 259 -13.18 22.07 6.41
C ARG A 259 -13.64 22.75 7.68
N GLU A 260 -14.61 22.19 8.37
CA GLU A 260 -15.23 22.83 9.54
C GLU A 260 -14.19 22.94 10.65
N LEU A 261 -13.50 21.83 10.94
CA LEU A 261 -12.44 21.80 11.95
C LEU A 261 -11.29 22.75 11.60
N CYS A 262 -10.82 22.75 10.34
CA CYS A 262 -9.78 23.68 9.89
C CYS A 262 -10.23 25.14 10.00
N THR A 263 -11.46 25.45 9.62
CA THR A 263 -12.00 26.82 9.64
C THR A 263 -12.12 27.33 11.07
N GLU A 264 -12.58 26.47 12.00
CA GLU A 264 -12.65 26.80 13.43
C GLU A 264 -11.26 27.02 14.04
N ALA A 265 -10.29 26.17 13.68
CA ALA A 265 -8.91 26.30 14.15
C ALA A 265 -8.23 27.58 13.63
N VAL A 266 -8.49 27.97 12.38
CA VAL A 266 -8.01 29.24 11.83
C VAL A 266 -8.68 30.43 12.54
N LYS A 267 -10.00 30.37 12.75
CA LYS A 267 -10.74 31.44 13.46
C LYS A 267 -10.30 31.62 14.91
N SER A 268 -9.93 30.54 15.58
CA SER A 268 -9.44 30.56 16.97
C SER A 268 -7.95 30.88 17.10
N GLY A 269 -7.23 31.04 15.98
CA GLY A 269 -5.78 31.32 15.96
C GLY A 269 -4.91 30.11 16.33
N VAL A 270 -5.49 28.91 16.37
CA VAL A 270 -4.75 27.65 16.61
C VAL A 270 -3.95 27.24 15.37
N LEU A 271 -4.46 27.57 14.18
CA LEU A 271 -3.88 27.18 12.89
C LEU A 271 -3.72 28.41 11.98
N GLU A 272 -2.59 28.50 11.28
CA GLU A 272 -2.43 29.47 10.19
C GLU A 272 -3.15 28.97 8.93
N ALA A 273 -3.80 29.87 8.19
CA ALA A 273 -4.45 29.49 6.94
C ALA A 273 -3.41 28.97 5.91
N HIS A 274 -3.63 27.76 5.40
CA HIS A 274 -2.81 27.20 4.34
C HIS A 274 -3.08 27.89 3.00
N THR A 275 -2.11 27.82 2.08
CA THR A 275 -2.22 28.40 0.72
C THR A 275 -2.07 27.30 -0.33
N PRO A 276 -2.72 27.42 -1.50
CA PRO A 276 -2.64 26.40 -2.54
C PRO A 276 -1.22 26.32 -3.13
N ILE A 277 -0.88 25.16 -3.71
CA ILE A 277 0.32 24.94 -4.52
C ILE A 277 0.02 25.48 -5.92
N THR A 278 0.27 26.77 -6.11
CA THR A 278 0.11 27.48 -7.38
C THR A 278 1.40 28.19 -7.76
N ARG A 279 1.55 28.51 -9.05
CA ARG A 279 2.61 29.42 -9.50
C ARG A 279 2.34 30.81 -8.93
N PRO A 280 3.36 31.55 -8.47
CA PRO A 280 3.23 32.97 -8.22
C PRO A 280 2.71 33.67 -9.49
N GLU A 281 1.80 34.63 -9.31
CA GLU A 281 1.38 35.55 -10.38
C GLU A 281 2.54 36.44 -10.85
#